data_AF-A0A2K5Z9G6-F1
#
_entry.id   AF-A0A2K5Z9G6-F1
#
_cell.length_a   1.000
_cell.length_b   1.000
_cell.length_c   1.000
_cell.angle_alpha   90.00
_cell.angle_beta   90.00
_cell.angle_gamma   90.00
#
_symmetry.space_group_name_H-M   'P 1'
#
loop_
_entity.id
_entity.type
_entity.pdbx_description
1 polymer ?
#
loop_
_entity_poly.entity_id
_entity_poly.type
_entity_poly.pdbx_seq_one_letter_code
_entity_poly.pdbx_strand_id
1 'polypeptide(L)'
;VPGADCKPTGKMSEETVPEAASPPPPQGQPYFDRFSEDDPEYMRLRNQAADLRQDFNLMEQKKRVTMILQSPSFREELEGLIQEQMKKGNNSSNIWALRQIADFMASTSHAVFPTSSMNVSMMTPINDLHTADSLNLAKGERLMRCKISSVYRLLDLYGWAQLSDTYVTLRVSKEQDHFLISPKGVSCSEVTASSLIKVNILGEVVEKGSSCFPVDTTGFCLHSAIYAARPDVRCIIHLHTPATAAVSAMKWGLLPVSHNALLVGDMAYYDFNGEMEQEADRINLQKCLGPTCKILVLRNHGVVALGDTVEEAFYKIFHLQAACEIQ
;
A
#
# COMPACT_ATOMS: atom_id res chain seq x y z
N VAL A 1 21.92 -81.50 12.39
CA VAL A 1 20.82 -81.11 13.28
C VAL A 1 21.05 -79.67 13.70
N PRO A 2 20.21 -78.75 13.19
CA PRO A 2 20.21 -77.33 13.49
C PRO A 2 19.19 -77.02 14.61
N GLY A 3 18.99 -75.73 14.88
CA GLY A 3 17.83 -75.17 15.56
C GLY A 3 18.26 -74.17 16.62
N ALA A 4 17.65 -73.00 16.79
CA ALA A 4 16.55 -72.28 16.17
C ALA A 4 16.64 -70.85 16.80
N ASP A 5 15.95 -69.75 16.46
CA ASP A 5 14.68 -69.54 15.79
C ASP A 5 14.51 -68.03 15.46
N CYS A 6 13.73 -67.77 14.40
CA CYS A 6 12.92 -66.62 13.97
C CYS A 6 13.05 -65.16 14.54
N LYS A 7 13.41 -64.21 13.65
CA LYS A 7 12.71 -62.98 13.10
C LYS A 7 11.63 -62.20 13.92
N PRO A 8 11.22 -60.95 13.53
CA PRO A 8 11.83 -59.89 12.68
C PRO A 8 11.60 -58.43 13.18
N THR A 9 12.07 -57.45 12.37
CA THR A 9 11.62 -56.03 12.20
C THR A 9 12.57 -54.90 12.64
N GLY A 10 12.84 -53.97 11.71
CA GLY A 10 13.09 -52.56 12.03
C GLY A 10 14.41 -51.91 11.59
N LYS A 11 14.35 -51.21 10.45
CA LYS A 11 15.04 -49.93 10.07
C LYS A 11 16.58 -49.83 10.05
N MET A 12 17.09 -49.37 8.89
CA MET A 12 18.14 -48.34 8.69
C MET A 12 18.19 -48.06 7.17
N SER A 13 17.67 -46.94 6.66
CA SER A 13 18.34 -45.64 6.43
C SER A 13 19.43 -45.71 5.36
N GLU A 14 19.12 -45.26 4.15
CA GLU A 14 20.11 -44.87 3.14
C GLU A 14 19.69 -43.53 2.49
N GLU A 15 20.70 -42.69 2.31
CA GLU A 15 20.68 -41.26 2.02
C GLU A 15 20.03 -40.92 0.66
N THR A 16 19.24 -39.85 0.62
CA THR A 16 18.69 -39.29 -0.63
C THR A 16 19.59 -38.16 -1.12
N VAL A 17 20.30 -38.41 -2.22
CA VAL A 17 21.05 -37.41 -3.02
C VAL A 17 20.04 -36.61 -3.87
N PRO A 18 20.20 -35.28 -4.05
CA PRO A 18 19.27 -34.48 -4.86
C PRO A 18 19.37 -34.81 -6.35
N GLU A 19 18.21 -35.05 -6.97
CA GLU A 19 18.05 -35.34 -8.40
C GLU A 19 18.27 -34.07 -9.24
N ALA A 20 19.09 -34.21 -10.30
CA ALA A 20 19.49 -33.13 -11.19
C ALA A 20 18.34 -32.65 -12.07
N ALA A 21 18.25 -31.33 -12.26
CA ALA A 21 17.29 -30.70 -13.18
C ALA A 21 17.52 -31.15 -14.64
N SER A 22 16.42 -31.50 -15.32
CA SER A 22 16.39 -31.92 -16.72
C SER A 22 16.87 -30.82 -17.67
N PRO A 23 17.61 -31.13 -18.76
CA PRO A 23 18.06 -30.14 -19.72
C PRO A 23 16.90 -29.60 -20.57
N PRO A 24 16.99 -28.35 -21.07
CA PRO A 24 15.94 -27.75 -21.89
C PRO A 24 15.86 -28.42 -23.28
N PRO A 25 14.67 -28.54 -23.88
CA PRO A 25 14.49 -29.25 -25.15
C PRO A 25 14.98 -28.43 -26.36
N PRO A 26 15.36 -29.10 -27.46
CA PRO A 26 15.93 -28.45 -28.64
C PRO A 26 14.89 -27.59 -29.39
N GLN A 27 15.33 -26.44 -29.87
CA GLN A 27 14.53 -25.48 -30.63
C GLN A 27 14.24 -26.02 -32.03
N GLY A 28 12.96 -26.18 -32.40
CA GLY A 28 12.60 -26.51 -33.79
C GLY A 28 11.21 -27.07 -34.11
N GLN A 29 10.34 -27.41 -33.15
CA GLN A 29 9.00 -27.94 -33.47
C GLN A 29 7.87 -26.88 -33.30
N PRO A 30 6.91 -26.80 -34.24
CA PRO A 30 5.73 -25.93 -34.11
C PRO A 30 4.90 -26.27 -32.87
N TYR A 31 4.38 -25.24 -32.21
CA TYR A 31 3.71 -25.31 -30.90
C TYR A 31 2.55 -26.31 -30.81
N PHE A 32 1.85 -26.58 -31.93
CA PHE A 32 0.65 -27.40 -31.96
C PHE A 32 0.89 -28.92 -32.03
N ASP A 33 2.09 -29.38 -32.38
CA ASP A 33 2.41 -30.82 -32.47
C ASP A 33 2.96 -31.42 -31.16
N ARG A 34 2.84 -30.70 -30.04
CA ARG A 34 3.43 -31.08 -28.74
C ARG A 34 2.52 -31.87 -27.80
N PHE A 35 1.26 -32.08 -28.15
CA PHE A 35 0.28 -32.68 -27.25
C PHE A 35 -0.41 -33.88 -27.91
N SER A 36 -0.28 -35.05 -27.28
CA SER A 36 -1.05 -36.25 -27.64
C SER A 36 -2.46 -36.12 -27.07
N GLU A 37 -3.50 -36.39 -27.87
CA GLU A 37 -4.90 -36.31 -27.42
C GLU A 37 -5.22 -37.28 -26.27
N ASP A 38 -4.40 -38.31 -26.07
CA ASP A 38 -4.53 -39.32 -25.02
C ASP A 38 -3.68 -39.02 -23.76
N ASP A 39 -3.03 -37.85 -23.67
CA ASP A 39 -2.23 -37.48 -22.50
C ASP A 39 -3.15 -37.17 -21.28
N PRO A 40 -3.00 -37.88 -20.14
CA PRO A 40 -3.83 -37.68 -18.95
C PRO A 40 -3.72 -36.27 -18.33
N GLU A 41 -2.61 -35.54 -18.50
CA GLU A 41 -2.47 -34.14 -18.08
C GLU A 41 -3.30 -33.19 -18.98
N TYR A 42 -3.26 -33.42 -20.30
CA TYR A 42 -4.04 -32.66 -21.28
C TYR A 42 -5.55 -32.88 -21.13
N MET A 43 -5.97 -34.12 -20.87
CA MET A 43 -7.36 -34.47 -20.53
C MET A 43 -7.81 -33.81 -19.21
N ARG A 44 -6.91 -33.66 -18.24
CA ARG A 44 -7.16 -32.92 -16.99
C ARG A 44 -7.37 -31.42 -17.23
N LEU A 45 -6.51 -30.79 -18.04
CA LEU A 45 -6.65 -29.38 -18.44
C LEU A 45 -7.94 -29.13 -19.25
N ARG A 46 -8.30 -30.05 -20.14
CA ARG A 46 -9.54 -29.97 -20.93
C ARG A 46 -10.79 -30.07 -20.03
N ASN A 47 -10.74 -30.88 -18.99
CA ASN A 47 -11.84 -31.01 -18.02
C ASN A 47 -11.91 -29.84 -17.02
N GLN A 48 -10.86 -29.02 -16.86
CA GLN A 48 -10.89 -27.73 -16.15
C GLN A 48 -11.72 -26.64 -16.86
N ALA A 49 -12.13 -26.87 -18.12
CA ALA A 49 -13.03 -25.96 -18.84
C ALA A 49 -14.44 -25.84 -18.21
N ALA A 50 -14.82 -26.79 -17.34
CA ALA A 50 -16.07 -26.73 -16.58
C ALA A 50 -16.04 -25.62 -15.52
N ASP A 51 -14.90 -25.43 -14.82
CA ASP A 51 -14.72 -24.38 -13.81
C ASP A 51 -14.72 -22.99 -14.45
N LEU A 52 -14.06 -22.84 -15.61
CA LEU A 52 -14.07 -21.58 -16.38
C LEU A 52 -15.47 -21.21 -16.91
N ARG A 53 -16.31 -22.19 -17.26
CA ARG A 53 -17.71 -21.93 -17.65
C ARG A 53 -18.56 -21.52 -16.46
N GLN A 54 -18.29 -22.08 -15.28
CA GLN A 54 -18.98 -21.70 -14.05
C GLN A 54 -18.59 -20.27 -13.64
N ASP A 55 -17.31 -19.92 -13.77
CA ASP A 55 -16.80 -18.56 -13.57
C ASP A 55 -17.37 -17.56 -14.59
N PHE A 56 -17.53 -17.96 -15.86
CA PHE A 56 -18.15 -17.10 -16.88
C PHE A 56 -19.63 -16.87 -16.59
N ASN A 57 -20.38 -17.90 -16.18
CA ASN A 57 -21.77 -17.76 -15.76
C ASN A 57 -21.90 -16.89 -14.51
N LEU A 58 -20.97 -17.01 -13.56
CA LEU A 58 -20.92 -16.18 -12.36
C LEU A 58 -20.56 -14.72 -12.71
N MET A 59 -19.64 -14.50 -13.67
CA MET A 59 -19.34 -13.18 -14.21
C MET A 59 -20.53 -12.56 -14.96
N GLU A 60 -21.27 -13.32 -15.76
CA GLU A 60 -22.48 -12.84 -16.43
C GLU A 60 -23.63 -12.57 -15.46
N GLN A 61 -23.79 -13.39 -14.41
CA GLN A 61 -24.73 -13.11 -13.32
C GLN A 61 -24.31 -11.83 -12.58
N LYS A 62 -23.04 -11.68 -12.22
CA LYS A 62 -22.51 -10.45 -11.59
C LYS A 62 -22.74 -9.24 -12.50
N LYS A 63 -22.50 -9.36 -13.81
CA LYS A 63 -22.74 -8.28 -14.79
C LYS A 63 -24.22 -7.90 -14.88
N ARG A 64 -25.13 -8.88 -14.89
CA ARG A 64 -26.58 -8.61 -14.84
C ARG A 64 -27.00 -7.95 -13.53
N VAL A 65 -26.47 -8.39 -12.40
CA VAL A 65 -26.72 -7.77 -11.09
C VAL A 65 -26.20 -6.34 -11.07
N THR A 66 -24.99 -6.08 -11.57
CA THR A 66 -24.44 -4.73 -11.70
C THR A 66 -25.30 -3.84 -12.59
N MET A 67 -25.78 -4.34 -13.74
CA MET A 67 -26.67 -3.56 -14.62
C MET A 67 -28.01 -3.24 -13.96
N ILE A 68 -28.59 -4.17 -13.19
CA ILE A 68 -29.83 -3.93 -12.43
C ILE A 68 -29.58 -2.90 -11.32
N LEU A 69 -28.45 -3.00 -10.61
CA LEU A 69 -28.05 -2.04 -9.57
C LEU A 69 -27.72 -0.64 -10.12
N GLN A 70 -27.36 -0.53 -11.40
CA GLN A 70 -27.12 0.75 -12.08
C GLN A 70 -28.37 1.29 -12.79
N SER A 71 -29.49 0.54 -12.79
CA SER A 71 -30.71 0.96 -13.47
C SER A 71 -31.38 2.14 -12.74
N PRO A 72 -31.66 3.26 -13.43
CA PRO A 72 -32.38 4.40 -12.85
C PRO A 72 -33.77 4.02 -12.32
N SER A 73 -34.49 3.14 -13.05
CA SER A 73 -35.84 2.71 -12.65
C SER A 73 -35.85 1.91 -11.36
N PHE A 74 -34.83 1.06 -11.17
CA PHE A 74 -34.70 0.24 -9.96
C PHE A 74 -34.34 1.11 -8.75
N ARG A 75 -33.55 2.17 -8.95
CA ARG A 75 -33.24 3.16 -7.89
C ARG A 75 -34.49 3.90 -7.43
N GLU A 76 -35.33 4.36 -8.35
CA GLU A 76 -36.59 5.03 -8.03
C GLU A 76 -37.57 4.11 -7.28
N GLU A 77 -37.70 2.85 -7.70
CA GLU A 77 -38.53 1.86 -6.98
C GLU A 77 -38.00 1.57 -5.57
N LEU A 78 -36.68 1.45 -5.41
CA LEU A 78 -36.05 1.20 -4.12
C LEU A 78 -36.25 2.38 -3.16
N GLU A 79 -36.08 3.62 -3.63
CA GLU A 79 -36.35 4.83 -2.85
C GLU A 79 -37.82 4.94 -2.45
N GLY A 80 -38.75 4.58 -3.34
CA GLY A 80 -40.18 4.50 -3.05
C GLY A 80 -40.50 3.49 -1.95
N LEU A 81 -39.91 2.30 -2.01
CA LEU A 81 -40.10 1.24 -1.01
C LEU A 81 -39.54 1.64 0.36
N ILE A 82 -38.40 2.33 0.39
CA ILE A 82 -37.80 2.88 1.62
C ILE A 82 -38.75 3.92 2.24
N GLN A 83 -39.28 4.87 1.45
CA GLN A 83 -40.21 5.88 1.95
C GLN A 83 -41.52 5.25 2.48
N GLU A 84 -42.03 4.21 1.81
CA GLU A 84 -43.22 3.51 2.25
C GLU A 84 -43.00 2.75 3.57
N GLN A 85 -41.83 2.11 3.73
CA GLN A 85 -41.45 1.44 4.98
C GLN A 85 -41.19 2.44 6.12
N MET A 86 -40.58 3.59 5.85
CA MET A 86 -40.42 4.68 6.83
C MET A 86 -41.76 5.19 7.35
N LYS A 87 -42.78 5.25 6.48
CA LYS A 87 -44.14 5.67 6.85
C LYS A 87 -44.92 4.59 7.61
N LYS A 88 -44.61 3.30 7.40
CA LYS A 88 -45.26 2.16 8.05
C LYS A 88 -44.67 1.79 9.43
N GLY A 89 -43.56 2.42 9.84
CA GLY A 89 -43.09 2.40 11.23
C GLY A 89 -42.62 1.06 11.78
N ASN A 90 -42.32 0.06 10.94
CA ASN A 90 -41.87 -1.26 11.38
C ASN A 90 -40.39 -1.55 11.06
N ASN A 91 -39.72 -2.15 12.06
CA ASN A 91 -38.40 -2.81 12.07
C ASN A 91 -37.25 -2.05 11.40
N SER A 92 -36.47 -1.35 12.22
CA SER A 92 -35.28 -0.57 11.86
C SER A 92 -34.23 -1.33 11.05
N SER A 93 -34.11 -2.66 11.23
CA SER A 93 -33.12 -3.50 10.55
C SER A 93 -33.33 -3.58 9.04
N ASN A 94 -34.59 -3.71 8.59
CA ASN A 94 -34.90 -3.85 7.16
C ASN A 94 -34.75 -2.52 6.42
N ILE A 95 -35.11 -1.42 7.09
CA ILE A 95 -34.94 -0.06 6.57
C ILE A 95 -33.45 0.27 6.44
N TRP A 96 -32.63 -0.15 7.41
CA TRP A 96 -31.19 0.10 7.38
C TRP A 96 -30.50 -0.70 6.27
N ALA A 97 -30.88 -1.96 6.06
CA ALA A 97 -30.37 -2.77 4.94
C ALA A 97 -30.71 -2.15 3.57
N LEU A 98 -31.94 -1.65 3.39
CA LEU A 98 -32.34 -0.96 2.15
C LEU A 98 -31.57 0.36 1.97
N ARG A 99 -31.33 1.11 3.05
CA ARG A 99 -30.52 2.34 3.01
C ARG A 99 -29.08 2.06 2.58
N GLN A 100 -28.45 1.01 3.11
CA GLN A 100 -27.10 0.62 2.71
C GLN A 100 -27.03 0.22 1.24
N ILE A 101 -28.03 -0.50 0.74
CA ILE A 101 -28.09 -0.87 -0.69
C ILE A 101 -28.23 0.39 -1.57
N ALA A 102 -29.09 1.33 -1.17
CA ALA A 102 -29.26 2.60 -1.88
C ALA A 102 -27.97 3.46 -1.87
N ASP A 103 -27.30 3.56 -0.72
CA ASP A 103 -26.04 4.32 -0.57
C ASP A 103 -24.91 3.67 -1.39
N PHE A 104 -24.83 2.33 -1.39
CA PHE A 104 -23.89 1.59 -2.24
C PHE A 104 -24.14 1.88 -3.73
N MET A 105 -25.40 1.88 -4.18
CA MET A 105 -25.76 2.19 -5.56
C MET A 105 -25.46 3.65 -5.93
N ALA A 106 -25.59 4.60 -5.00
CA ALA A 106 -25.29 6.02 -5.23
C ALA A 106 -23.80 6.31 -5.42
N SER A 107 -22.92 5.49 -4.86
CA SER A 107 -21.46 5.64 -4.95
C SER A 107 -20.84 5.17 -6.28
N THR A 108 -21.62 4.53 -7.17
CA THR A 108 -21.12 4.00 -8.46
C THR A 108 -21.07 5.05 -9.59
N SER A 109 -20.57 6.24 -9.28
CA SER A 109 -20.15 7.20 -10.31
C SER A 109 -18.75 6.85 -10.79
N HIS A 110 -18.53 6.82 -12.10
CA HIS A 110 -17.31 6.37 -12.79
C HIS A 110 -16.06 7.19 -12.42
N ALA A 111 -15.46 6.98 -11.25
CA ALA A 111 -14.10 7.42 -10.89
C ALA A 111 -13.55 6.83 -9.57
N VAL A 112 -14.18 5.82 -8.95
CA VAL A 112 -13.79 5.40 -7.59
C VAL A 112 -13.55 3.90 -7.55
N PHE A 113 -12.28 3.52 -7.50
CA PHE A 113 -11.83 2.18 -7.11
C PHE A 113 -12.24 1.89 -5.66
N PRO A 114 -12.45 0.61 -5.29
CA PRO A 114 -13.16 0.28 -4.05
C PRO A 114 -12.44 0.88 -2.85
N THR A 115 -13.12 1.81 -2.18
CA THR A 115 -12.79 2.15 -0.80
C THR A 115 -12.99 0.88 0.02
N SER A 116 -12.01 0.56 0.86
CA SER A 116 -12.09 -0.56 1.79
C SER A 116 -13.46 -0.53 2.49
N SER A 117 -14.22 -1.62 2.37
CA SER A 117 -15.54 -1.72 3.00
C SER A 117 -15.41 -1.34 4.47
N MET A 118 -16.17 -0.34 4.90
CA MET A 118 -16.28 0.07 6.31
C MET A 118 -16.96 -1.06 7.09
N ASN A 119 -16.25 -2.15 7.32
CA ASN A 119 -16.56 -3.11 8.35
C ASN A 119 -16.43 -2.34 9.67
N VAL A 120 -17.43 -2.43 10.54
CA VAL A 120 -17.38 -1.96 11.93
C VAL A 120 -16.48 -2.89 12.76
N SER A 121 -15.32 -3.27 12.21
CA SER A 121 -14.19 -3.81 12.95
C SER A 121 -13.67 -2.69 13.85
N MET A 122 -13.36 -3.00 15.11
CA MET A 122 -12.85 -2.01 16.07
C MET A 122 -11.63 -1.30 15.48
N MET A 123 -11.82 -0.05 15.05
CA MET A 123 -10.73 0.76 14.53
C MET A 123 -9.83 1.14 15.71
N THR A 124 -8.57 0.68 15.68
CA THR A 124 -7.61 1.04 16.73
C THR A 124 -7.42 2.55 16.76
N PRO A 125 -7.59 3.21 17.92
CA PRO A 125 -7.41 4.64 18.01
C PRO A 125 -5.97 5.04 17.66
N ILE A 126 -5.81 6.18 16.99
CA ILE A 126 -4.48 6.72 16.66
C ILE A 126 -3.64 6.96 17.92
N ASN A 127 -4.25 7.55 18.96
CA ASN A 127 -3.61 7.81 20.24
C ASN A 127 -3.89 6.65 21.20
N ASP A 128 -3.22 5.54 20.97
CA ASP A 128 -3.27 4.31 21.79
C ASP A 128 -2.18 4.27 22.88
N LEU A 129 -1.39 5.33 23.02
CA LEU A 129 -0.34 5.42 24.03
C LEU A 129 -0.93 5.48 25.45
N HIS A 130 -0.51 4.56 26.31
CA HIS A 130 -0.88 4.57 27.72
C HIS A 130 -0.04 5.57 28.53
N THR A 131 -0.51 5.94 29.73
CA THR A 131 0.17 6.89 30.61
C THR A 131 1.58 6.43 30.98
N ALA A 132 1.80 5.12 31.13
CA ALA A 132 3.12 4.56 31.43
C ALA A 132 4.11 4.74 30.28
N ASP A 133 3.68 4.50 29.04
CA ASP A 133 4.51 4.68 27.84
C ASP A 133 4.85 6.15 27.62
N SER A 134 3.93 7.05 27.98
CA SER A 134 4.07 8.49 27.82
C SER A 134 5.16 9.12 28.70
N LEU A 135 5.53 8.49 29.82
CA LEU A 135 6.54 9.01 30.75
C LEU A 135 7.97 8.95 30.20
N ASN A 136 8.22 8.05 29.24
CA ASN A 136 9.54 7.85 28.64
C ASN A 136 9.75 8.62 27.33
N LEU A 137 8.71 9.28 26.83
CA LEU A 137 8.75 10.00 25.56
C LEU A 137 9.32 11.41 25.74
N ALA A 138 10.11 11.87 24.78
CA ALA A 138 10.61 13.23 24.78
C ALA A 138 9.45 14.24 24.70
N LYS A 139 9.68 15.47 25.18
CA LYS A 139 8.65 16.52 25.18
C LYS A 139 8.11 16.74 23.76
N GLY A 140 6.82 16.52 23.58
CA GLY A 140 6.14 16.67 22.28
C GLY A 140 6.21 15.45 21.35
N GLU A 141 6.98 14.41 21.67
CA GLU A 141 7.06 13.18 20.87
C GLU A 141 5.71 12.47 20.77
N ARG A 142 4.92 12.44 21.85
CA ARG A 142 3.55 11.89 21.81
C ARG A 142 2.69 12.55 20.73
N LEU A 143 2.72 13.88 20.64
CA LEU A 143 1.95 14.61 19.64
C LEU A 143 2.48 14.31 18.22
N MET A 144 3.80 14.24 18.07
CA MET A 144 4.45 13.90 16.80
C MET A 144 4.05 12.50 16.30
N ARG A 145 4.04 11.50 17.20
CA ARG A 145 3.55 10.14 16.91
C ARG A 145 2.09 10.15 16.48
N CYS A 146 1.21 10.85 17.21
CA CYS A 146 -0.19 10.96 16.80
C CYS A 146 -0.32 11.61 15.42
N LYS A 147 0.41 12.69 15.13
CA LYS A 147 0.33 13.39 13.83
C LYS A 147 0.74 12.50 12.65
N ILE A 148 1.88 11.79 12.76
CA ILE A 148 2.33 10.93 11.66
C ILE A 148 1.39 9.74 11.46
N SER A 149 0.87 9.14 12.54
CA SER A 149 -0.15 8.10 12.45
C SER A 149 -1.45 8.63 11.84
N SER A 150 -1.86 9.86 12.14
CA SER A 150 -2.99 10.52 11.46
C SER A 150 -2.74 10.68 9.95
N VAL A 151 -1.52 11.04 9.54
CA VAL A 151 -1.16 11.11 8.11
C VAL A 151 -1.33 9.74 7.45
N TYR A 152 -0.82 8.66 8.05
CA TYR A 152 -1.05 7.32 7.52
C TYR A 152 -2.53 6.97 7.35
N ARG A 153 -3.40 7.34 8.32
CA ARG A 153 -4.85 7.17 8.17
C ARG A 153 -5.45 8.02 7.07
N LEU A 154 -4.96 9.24 6.85
CA LEU A 154 -5.38 10.08 5.74
C LEU A 154 -4.96 9.48 4.39
N LEU A 155 -3.74 8.96 4.27
CA LEU A 155 -3.25 8.31 3.05
C LEU A 155 -4.10 7.08 2.69
N ASP A 156 -4.50 6.30 3.70
CA ASP A 156 -5.45 5.20 3.52
C ASP A 156 -6.85 5.69 3.12
N LEU A 157 -7.38 6.71 3.80
CA LEU A 157 -8.70 7.29 3.52
C LEU A 157 -8.81 7.84 2.09
N TYR A 158 -7.75 8.47 1.58
CA TYR A 158 -7.69 8.98 0.20
C TYR A 158 -7.34 7.88 -0.83
N GLY A 159 -7.09 6.65 -0.40
CA GLY A 159 -6.74 5.53 -1.29
C GLY A 159 -5.33 5.63 -1.89
N TRP A 160 -4.43 6.41 -1.29
CA TRP A 160 -3.06 6.60 -1.79
C TRP A 160 -2.11 5.48 -1.34
N ALA A 161 -2.55 4.63 -0.41
CA ALA A 161 -1.80 3.47 0.09
C ALA A 161 -1.93 2.19 -0.77
N GLN A 162 -2.49 2.28 -1.99
CA GLN A 162 -2.81 1.11 -2.84
C GLN A 162 -1.60 0.31 -3.32
N LEU A 163 -0.44 0.97 -3.51
CA LEU A 163 0.82 0.34 -3.88
C LEU A 163 1.70 0.34 -2.62
N SER A 164 2.11 -0.86 -2.19
CA SER A 164 2.52 -1.19 -0.81
C SER A 164 3.81 -0.55 -0.27
N ASP A 165 4.26 0.60 -0.77
CA ASP A 165 5.52 1.25 -0.39
C ASP A 165 5.37 2.74 -0.03
N THR A 166 4.15 3.19 0.29
CA THR A 166 3.93 4.56 0.81
C THR A 166 4.64 4.73 2.15
N TYR A 167 5.55 5.70 2.24
CA TYR A 167 6.43 5.84 3.38
C TYR A 167 6.43 7.27 3.94
N VAL A 168 6.21 7.39 5.25
CA VAL A 168 6.19 8.66 5.95
C VAL A 168 7.17 8.59 7.11
N THR A 169 7.96 9.64 7.26
CA THR A 169 8.95 9.72 8.35
C THR A 169 8.89 11.08 9.01
N LEU A 170 9.23 11.14 10.30
CA LEU A 170 9.21 12.38 11.06
C LEU A 170 10.40 12.48 12.00
N ARG A 171 11.18 13.57 11.90
CA ARG A 171 12.27 13.89 12.83
C ARG A 171 11.71 14.37 14.17
N VAL A 172 12.00 13.62 15.23
CA VAL A 172 11.58 13.91 16.62
C VAL A 172 12.57 14.81 17.32
N SER A 173 13.87 14.54 17.15
CA SER A 173 14.95 15.30 17.78
C SER A 173 15.94 15.76 16.71
N LYS A 174 16.21 17.08 16.67
CA LYS A 174 17.24 17.66 15.79
C LYS A 174 18.65 17.46 16.33
N GLU A 175 18.82 17.36 17.65
CA GLU A 175 20.14 17.20 18.27
C GLU A 175 20.65 15.77 18.19
N GLN A 176 19.73 14.79 18.24
CA GLN A 176 20.06 13.36 18.22
C GLN A 176 19.82 12.71 16.84
N ASP A 177 19.26 13.46 15.88
CA ASP A 177 18.78 12.96 14.60
C ASP A 177 18.00 11.63 14.74
N HIS A 178 16.96 11.69 15.57
CA HIS A 178 16.03 10.59 15.78
C HIS A 178 14.77 10.79 14.94
N PHE A 179 14.32 9.71 14.30
CA PHE A 179 13.21 9.70 13.36
C PHE A 179 12.17 8.65 13.74
N LEU A 180 10.90 8.95 13.51
CA LEU A 180 9.79 7.99 13.58
C LEU A 180 9.52 7.44 12.19
N ILE A 181 9.38 6.12 12.14
CA ILE A 181 9.07 5.36 10.93
C ILE A 181 7.97 4.34 11.21
N SER A 182 7.24 3.94 10.17
CA SER A 182 6.32 2.80 10.26
C SER A 182 7.10 1.48 10.25
N PRO A 183 6.68 0.46 11.03
CA PRO A 183 7.19 -0.89 10.89
C PRO A 183 6.93 -1.46 9.49
N LYS A 184 7.82 -2.35 9.05
CA LYS A 184 7.70 -3.01 7.75
C LYS A 184 6.49 -3.95 7.72
N GLY A 185 5.68 -3.84 6.67
CA GLY A 185 4.53 -4.73 6.43
C GLY A 185 3.25 -4.38 7.18
N VAL A 186 3.23 -3.27 7.93
CA VAL A 186 2.02 -2.74 8.56
C VAL A 186 1.26 -1.88 7.55
N SER A 187 -0.06 -2.10 7.42
CA SER A 187 -0.90 -1.29 6.54
C SER A 187 -0.99 0.15 7.05
N CYS A 188 -1.14 1.13 6.15
CA CYS A 188 -1.39 2.53 6.51
C CYS A 188 -2.61 2.68 7.45
N SER A 189 -3.63 1.83 7.26
CA SER A 189 -4.83 1.76 8.08
C SER A 189 -4.61 1.19 9.49
N GLU A 190 -3.45 0.61 9.78
CA GLU A 190 -3.14 -0.06 11.05
C GLU A 190 -2.13 0.72 11.89
N VAL A 191 -1.45 1.70 11.30
CA VAL A 191 -0.46 2.53 12.01
C VAL A 191 -1.13 3.28 13.18
N THR A 192 -0.53 3.19 14.36
CA THR A 192 -0.91 3.90 15.58
C THR A 192 0.30 4.63 16.19
N ALA A 193 0.08 5.47 17.21
CA ALA A 193 1.17 6.21 17.85
C ALA A 193 2.15 5.28 18.58
N SER A 194 1.64 4.20 19.18
CA SER A 194 2.46 3.19 19.87
C SER A 194 3.22 2.29 18.91
N SER A 195 2.67 2.00 17.72
CA SER A 195 3.27 1.06 16.76
C SER A 195 4.52 1.60 16.07
N LEU A 196 4.72 2.93 16.07
CA LEU A 196 5.85 3.58 15.41
C LEU A 196 7.18 3.25 16.07
N ILE A 197 8.20 3.10 15.23
CA ILE A 197 9.57 2.79 15.61
C ILE A 197 10.38 4.06 15.58
N LYS A 198 11.21 4.29 16.60
CA LYS A 198 12.21 5.37 16.63
C LYS A 198 13.56 4.82 16.20
N VAL A 199 14.16 5.45 15.20
CA VAL A 199 15.47 5.09 14.64
C VAL A 199 16.41 6.28 14.63
N ASN A 200 17.72 6.02 14.59
CA ASN A 200 18.73 7.06 14.32
C ASN A 200 18.90 7.30 12.80
N ILE A 201 19.76 8.22 12.41
CA ILE A 201 20.04 8.54 10.99
C ILE A 201 20.58 7.34 10.18
N LEU A 202 21.20 6.36 10.84
CA LEU A 202 21.70 5.13 10.21
C LEU A 202 20.61 4.07 10.05
N GLY A 203 19.40 4.30 10.58
CA GLY A 203 18.29 3.34 10.56
C GLY A 203 18.35 2.31 11.70
N GLU A 204 19.24 2.48 12.67
CA GLU A 204 19.31 1.59 13.84
C GLU A 204 18.21 1.92 14.85
N VAL A 205 17.64 0.89 15.46
CA VAL A 205 16.52 1.04 16.41
C VAL A 205 16.98 1.66 17.71
N VAL A 206 16.40 2.82 18.04
CA VAL A 206 16.52 3.46 19.34
C VAL A 206 15.37 3.02 20.25
N GLU A 207 14.17 2.89 19.70
CA GLU A 207 12.98 2.42 20.41
C GLU A 207 12.05 1.67 19.46
N LYS A 208 11.64 0.45 19.83
CA LYS A 208 10.84 -0.42 18.94
C LYS A 208 9.35 -0.07 18.89
N GLY A 209 8.84 0.69 19.87
CA GLY A 209 7.40 0.85 20.06
C GLY A 209 6.71 -0.46 20.46
N SER A 210 5.40 -0.56 20.24
CA SER A 210 4.58 -1.74 20.55
C SER A 210 4.60 -2.82 19.46
N SER A 211 5.14 -2.50 18.29
CA SER A 211 5.12 -3.38 17.13
C SER A 211 6.15 -4.52 17.23
N CYS A 212 5.73 -5.73 16.85
CA CYS A 212 6.63 -6.88 16.71
C CYS A 212 7.32 -6.94 15.35
N PHE A 213 6.87 -6.14 14.37
CA PHE A 213 7.36 -6.14 13.00
C PHE A 213 8.79 -5.58 12.90
N PRO A 214 9.54 -5.98 11.86
CA PRO A 214 10.90 -5.48 11.65
C PRO A 214 10.92 -4.03 11.16
N VAL A 215 12.09 -3.40 11.28
CA VAL A 215 12.36 -2.08 10.70
C VAL A 215 12.53 -2.19 9.20
N ASP A 216 11.99 -1.21 8.48
CA ASP A 216 12.24 -1.06 7.04
C ASP A 216 13.45 -0.15 6.79
N THR A 217 14.66 -0.72 6.85
CA THR A 217 15.90 0.02 6.62
C THR A 217 16.02 0.47 5.17
N THR A 218 15.57 -0.35 4.21
CA THR A 218 15.66 -0.06 2.78
C THR A 218 14.81 1.14 2.40
N GLY A 219 13.54 1.18 2.82
CA GLY A 219 12.67 2.35 2.60
C GLY A 219 13.19 3.63 3.28
N PHE A 220 13.85 3.48 4.44
CA PHE A 220 14.41 4.60 5.18
C PHE A 220 15.67 5.21 4.53
N CYS A 221 16.43 4.47 3.71
CA CYS A 221 17.69 4.94 3.11
C CYS A 221 17.55 6.23 2.30
N LEU A 222 16.47 6.39 1.53
CA LEU A 222 16.23 7.63 0.79
C LEU A 222 15.92 8.80 1.74
N HIS A 223 15.08 8.55 2.74
CA HIS A 223 14.68 9.55 3.72
C HIS A 223 15.87 10.00 4.57
N SER A 224 16.76 9.09 4.97
CA SER A 224 17.97 9.43 5.73
C SER A 224 18.92 10.29 4.90
N ALA A 225 19.11 9.98 3.62
CA ALA A 225 19.90 10.82 2.71
C ALA A 225 19.32 12.23 2.58
N ILE A 226 18.00 12.35 2.46
CA ILE A 226 17.31 13.65 2.42
C ILE A 226 17.49 14.41 3.74
N TYR A 227 17.30 13.77 4.89
CA TYR A 227 17.47 14.42 6.20
C TYR A 227 18.90 14.87 6.47
N ALA A 228 19.89 14.13 5.98
CA ALA A 228 21.30 14.51 6.06
C ALA A 228 21.58 15.73 5.16
N ALA A 229 21.02 15.77 3.95
CA ALA A 229 21.13 16.90 3.04
C ALA A 229 20.37 18.14 3.52
N ARG A 230 19.26 17.96 4.26
CA ARG A 230 18.32 19.00 4.68
C ARG A 230 17.98 18.94 6.18
N PRO A 231 18.82 19.51 7.05
CA PRO A 231 18.57 19.58 8.50
C PRO A 231 17.35 20.44 8.91
N ASP A 232 16.87 21.29 8.01
CA ASP A 232 15.65 22.08 8.21
C ASP A 232 14.39 21.22 8.18
N VAL A 233 14.39 20.17 7.35
CA VAL A 233 13.24 19.29 7.10
C VAL A 233 12.93 18.43 8.31
N ARG A 234 11.65 18.39 8.67
CA ARG A 234 11.15 17.59 9.79
C ARG A 234 10.29 16.42 9.34
N CYS A 235 9.48 16.56 8.30
CA CYS A 235 8.59 15.51 7.81
C CYS A 235 8.85 15.24 6.34
N ILE A 236 8.82 13.96 5.95
CA ILE A 236 8.91 13.53 4.55
C ILE A 236 7.79 12.54 4.27
N ILE A 237 7.02 12.77 3.21
CA ILE A 237 5.97 11.89 2.70
C ILE A 237 6.34 11.43 1.30
N HIS A 238 6.38 10.12 1.07
CA HIS A 238 6.70 9.49 -0.20
C HIS A 238 5.50 8.72 -0.73
N LEU A 239 5.04 9.04 -1.95
CA LEU A 239 3.89 8.42 -2.60
C LEU A 239 4.24 7.79 -3.94
N HIS A 240 3.51 6.72 -4.24
CA HIS A 240 3.59 5.93 -5.48
C HIS A 240 2.22 5.74 -6.14
N THR A 241 1.31 6.70 -6.01
CA THR A 241 -0.01 6.56 -6.65
C THR A 241 0.14 6.41 -8.18
N PRO A 242 -0.81 5.77 -8.87
CA PRO A 242 -0.73 5.61 -10.33
C PRO A 242 -0.51 6.93 -11.08
N ALA A 243 -1.17 8.01 -10.64
CA ALA A 243 -1.02 9.34 -11.23
C ALA A 243 0.39 9.92 -11.00
N THR A 244 0.91 9.84 -9.77
CA THR A 244 2.26 10.36 -9.47
C THR A 244 3.35 9.55 -10.15
N ALA A 245 3.22 8.22 -10.20
CA ALA A 245 4.11 7.35 -10.95
C ALA A 245 4.10 7.69 -12.45
N ALA A 246 2.92 7.87 -13.05
CA ALA A 246 2.77 8.23 -14.46
C ALA A 246 3.44 9.57 -14.78
N VAL A 247 3.14 10.63 -14.01
CA VAL A 247 3.72 11.97 -14.19
C VAL A 247 5.24 11.93 -13.98
N SER A 248 5.73 11.18 -12.98
CA SER A 248 7.17 11.05 -12.73
C SER A 248 7.94 10.42 -13.90
N ALA A 249 7.27 9.57 -14.69
CA ALA A 249 7.84 8.92 -15.87
C ALA A 249 7.80 9.81 -17.13
N MET A 250 7.03 10.90 -17.13
CA MET A 250 6.95 11.80 -18.28
C MET A 250 8.20 12.66 -18.41
N LYS A 251 8.67 12.91 -19.64
CA LYS A 251 9.86 13.75 -19.91
C LYS A 251 9.81 15.11 -19.21
N TRP A 252 8.66 15.78 -19.24
CA TRP A 252 8.48 17.11 -18.65
C TRP A 252 8.00 17.10 -17.19
N GLY A 253 7.69 15.93 -16.63
CA GLY A 253 7.13 15.83 -15.29
C GLY A 253 5.78 16.52 -15.16
N LEU A 254 5.57 17.19 -14.02
CA LEU A 254 4.36 17.96 -13.75
C LEU A 254 4.40 19.31 -14.47
N LEU A 255 3.38 19.58 -15.27
CA LEU A 255 3.21 20.83 -16.00
C LEU A 255 2.37 21.83 -15.17
N PRO A 256 2.61 23.14 -15.30
CA PRO A 256 1.83 24.18 -14.60
C PRO A 256 0.46 24.41 -15.27
N VAL A 257 -0.36 23.36 -15.40
CA VAL A 257 -1.65 23.36 -16.14
C VAL A 257 -2.87 23.57 -15.24
N SER A 258 -2.71 23.46 -13.92
CA SER A 258 -3.80 23.57 -12.95
C SER A 258 -3.43 24.47 -11.78
N HIS A 259 -4.44 24.99 -11.07
CA HIS A 259 -4.22 25.76 -9.84
C HIS A 259 -3.41 24.95 -8.81
N ASN A 260 -3.71 23.65 -8.68
CA ASN A 260 -2.98 22.75 -7.79
C ASN A 260 -1.49 22.66 -8.18
N ALA A 261 -1.16 22.54 -9.47
CA ALA A 261 0.22 22.50 -9.94
C ALA A 261 0.99 23.79 -9.60
N LEU A 262 0.33 24.95 -9.66
CA LEU A 262 0.94 26.24 -9.29
C LEU A 262 1.20 26.36 -7.78
N LEU A 263 0.36 25.74 -6.93
CA LEU A 263 0.52 25.77 -5.46
C LEU A 263 1.67 24.88 -4.95
N VAL A 264 2.02 23.83 -5.72
CA VAL A 264 3.16 22.97 -5.40
C VAL A 264 4.46 23.79 -5.39
N GLY A 265 4.63 24.69 -6.36
CA GLY A 265 5.79 25.56 -6.47
C GLY A 265 7.00 24.85 -7.08
N ASP A 266 8.21 25.23 -6.64
CA ASP A 266 9.46 24.67 -7.17
C ASP A 266 9.60 23.17 -6.86
N MET A 267 10.08 22.42 -7.86
CA MET A 267 10.28 20.97 -7.79
C MET A 267 11.65 20.59 -8.32
N ALA A 268 12.28 19.60 -7.68
CA ALA A 268 13.51 18.98 -8.14
C ALA A 268 13.18 17.65 -8.82
N TYR A 269 13.90 17.31 -9.89
CA TYR A 269 13.76 16.05 -10.61
C TYR A 269 15.05 15.25 -10.46
N TYR A 270 14.92 14.02 -9.98
CA TYR A 270 16.06 13.14 -9.72
C TYR A 270 15.88 11.81 -10.43
N ASP A 271 16.91 11.39 -11.16
CA ASP A 271 16.96 10.09 -11.84
C ASP A 271 17.24 9.00 -10.79
N PHE A 272 16.16 8.42 -10.25
CA PHE A 272 16.24 7.45 -9.16
C PHE A 272 16.41 6.02 -9.71
N ASN A 273 17.41 5.30 -9.22
CA ASN A 273 17.72 3.92 -9.61
C ASN A 273 17.08 2.86 -8.69
N GLY A 274 16.34 3.27 -7.65
CA GLY A 274 15.72 2.39 -6.65
C GLY A 274 16.52 2.25 -5.35
N GLU A 275 17.77 2.70 -5.30
CA GLU A 275 18.68 2.50 -4.16
C GLU A 275 19.42 3.79 -3.81
N MET A 276 19.82 3.96 -2.54
CA MET A 276 20.58 5.13 -2.05
C MET A 276 21.79 4.72 -1.22
N GLU A 277 22.55 3.75 -1.72
CA GLU A 277 23.71 3.18 -1.02
C GLU A 277 25.01 3.95 -1.29
N GLN A 278 25.20 4.44 -2.52
CA GLN A 278 26.45 5.04 -2.93
C GLN A 278 26.55 6.50 -2.44
N GLU A 279 27.74 6.88 -1.98
CA GLU A 279 28.01 8.26 -1.56
C GLU A 279 27.83 9.26 -2.72
N ALA A 280 28.13 8.82 -3.95
CA ALA A 280 27.91 9.62 -5.15
C ALA A 280 26.42 9.98 -5.35
N ASP A 281 25.51 9.02 -5.11
CA ASP A 281 24.07 9.22 -5.23
C ASP A 281 23.59 10.25 -4.20
N ARG A 282 24.09 10.17 -2.96
CA ARG A 282 23.77 11.13 -1.89
C ARG A 282 24.23 12.55 -2.22
N ILE A 283 25.43 12.70 -2.76
CA ILE A 283 25.96 14.00 -3.20
C ILE A 283 25.14 14.56 -4.36
N ASN A 284 24.75 13.72 -5.32
CA ASN A 284 23.94 14.15 -6.46
C ASN A 284 22.52 14.54 -6.03
N LEU A 285 21.92 13.76 -5.12
CA LEU A 285 20.63 14.08 -4.52
C LEU A 285 20.67 15.44 -3.80
N GLN A 286 21.69 15.69 -2.97
CA GLN A 286 21.86 16.96 -2.26
C GLN A 286 21.96 18.15 -3.24
N LYS A 287 22.74 18.00 -4.31
CA LYS A 287 22.88 19.03 -5.35
C LYS A 287 21.56 19.28 -6.09
N CYS A 288 20.82 18.22 -6.39
CA CYS A 288 19.54 18.29 -7.10
C CYS A 288 18.45 18.96 -6.23
N LEU A 289 18.32 18.55 -4.97
CA LEU A 289 17.30 19.06 -4.06
C LEU A 289 17.55 20.52 -3.69
N GLY A 290 18.81 20.92 -3.53
CA GLY A 290 19.16 22.29 -3.15
C GLY A 290 18.60 22.71 -1.78
N PRO A 291 18.78 24.00 -1.41
CA PRO A 291 18.46 24.48 -0.06
C PRO A 291 16.97 24.81 0.15
N THR A 292 16.21 25.05 -0.92
CA THR A 292 14.84 25.60 -0.82
C THR A 292 13.76 24.64 -1.30
N CYS A 293 14.08 23.73 -2.22
CA CYS A 293 13.09 22.86 -2.82
C CYS A 293 12.43 21.95 -1.76
N LYS A 294 11.12 21.80 -1.82
CA LYS A 294 10.32 20.97 -0.90
C LYS A 294 9.62 19.81 -1.59
N ILE A 295 9.80 19.66 -2.91
CA ILE A 295 9.21 18.58 -3.69
C ILE A 295 10.28 17.95 -4.56
N LEU A 296 10.40 16.64 -4.45
CA LEU A 296 11.33 15.84 -5.23
C LEU A 296 10.53 14.83 -6.03
N VAL A 297 10.60 14.94 -7.35
CA VAL A 297 10.02 13.97 -8.29
C VAL A 297 11.10 12.96 -8.63
N LEU A 298 10.88 11.71 -8.23
CA LEU A 298 11.77 10.60 -8.52
C LEU A 298 11.34 9.99 -9.85
N ARG A 299 12.16 10.18 -10.89
CA ARG A 299 11.85 9.74 -12.25
C ARG A 299 11.53 8.24 -12.25
N ASN A 300 10.43 7.90 -12.92
CA ASN A 300 9.95 6.52 -13.08
C ASN A 300 9.62 5.79 -11.76
N HIS A 301 9.37 6.52 -10.67
CA HIS A 301 9.15 5.92 -9.35
C HIS A 301 7.99 6.55 -8.58
N GLY A 302 8.02 7.86 -8.35
CA GLY A 302 7.02 8.52 -7.52
C GLY A 302 7.41 9.94 -7.13
N VAL A 303 6.80 10.42 -6.04
CA VAL A 303 7.00 11.80 -5.58
C VAL A 303 7.21 11.86 -4.07
N VAL A 304 8.11 12.74 -3.66
CA VAL A 304 8.48 12.98 -2.26
C VAL A 304 8.21 14.44 -1.92
N ALA A 305 7.42 14.66 -0.87
CA ALA A 305 7.17 15.98 -0.31
C ALA A 305 7.90 16.14 1.03
N LEU A 306 8.58 17.27 1.19
CA LEU A 306 9.30 17.66 2.39
C LEU A 306 8.57 18.80 3.09
N GLY A 307 8.61 18.83 4.43
CA GLY A 307 8.06 19.93 5.21
C GLY A 307 8.78 20.15 6.53
N ASP A 308 8.75 21.38 7.02
CA ASP A 308 9.26 21.76 8.34
C ASP A 308 8.29 21.34 9.45
N THR A 309 7.05 21.08 9.04
CA THR A 309 5.96 20.50 9.83
C THR A 309 5.30 19.34 9.07
N VAL A 310 4.53 18.52 9.79
CA VAL A 310 3.75 17.43 9.19
C VAL A 310 2.69 17.99 8.25
N GLU A 311 2.07 19.10 8.68
CA GLU A 311 1.00 19.79 7.97
C GLU A 311 1.48 20.38 6.65
N GLU A 312 2.68 20.96 6.61
CA GLU A 312 3.28 21.49 5.38
C GLU A 312 3.56 20.37 4.37
N ALA A 313 4.21 19.28 4.81
CA ALA A 313 4.48 18.13 3.96
C ALA A 313 3.17 17.54 3.39
N PHE A 314 2.14 17.42 4.22
CA PHE A 314 0.83 16.94 3.81
C PHE A 314 0.12 17.91 2.85
N TYR A 315 0.17 19.21 3.09
CA TYR A 315 -0.38 20.21 2.18
C TYR A 315 0.27 20.10 0.78
N LYS A 316 1.60 19.98 0.73
CA LYS A 316 2.35 19.86 -0.51
C LYS A 316 2.02 18.57 -1.26
N ILE A 317 2.03 17.43 -0.58
CA ILE A 317 1.72 16.14 -1.22
C ILE A 317 0.26 16.09 -1.71
N PHE A 318 -0.67 16.69 -0.98
CA PHE A 318 -2.09 16.73 -1.36
C PHE A 318 -2.31 17.47 -2.69
N HIS A 319 -1.73 18.67 -2.81
CA HIS A 319 -1.86 19.45 -4.04
C HIS A 319 -1.07 18.83 -5.19
N LEU A 320 0.08 18.22 -4.90
CA LEU A 320 0.86 17.49 -5.90
C LEU A 320 0.10 16.29 -6.46
N GLN A 321 -0.51 15.48 -5.59
CA GLN A 321 -1.35 14.36 -6.00
C GLN A 321 -2.50 14.84 -6.90
N ALA A 322 -3.25 15.85 -6.45
CA ALA A 322 -4.37 16.38 -7.22
C ALA A 322 -3.92 17.01 -8.55
N ALA A 323 -2.74 17.64 -8.58
CA ALA A 323 -2.16 18.16 -9.83
C ALA A 323 -1.79 17.03 -10.81
N CYS A 324 -1.23 15.93 -10.30
CA CYS A 324 -0.92 14.75 -11.10
C CYS A 324 -2.17 14.03 -11.62
N GLU A 325 -3.28 14.03 -10.86
CA GLU A 325 -4.54 13.44 -11.32
C GLU A 325 -5.24 14.26 -12.41
N ILE A 326 -5.03 15.58 -12.43
CA ILE A 326 -5.58 16.48 -13.45
C ILE A 326 -4.84 16.32 -14.80
N GLN A 327 -3.53 16.05 -14.76
CA GLN A 327 -2.67 15.94 -15.93
C GLN A 327 -2.79 14.56 -16.59
#